data_AF-A0A228HZ13-F1
#
_entry.id   AF-A0A228HZ13-F1
#
_cell.length_a   1.000
_cell.length_b   1.000
_cell.length_c   1.000
_cell.angle_alpha   90.00
_cell.angle_beta   90.00
_cell.angle_gamma   90.00
#
_symmetry.space_group_name_H-M   'P 1'
#
loop_
_entity.id
_entity.type
_entity.pdbx_description
1 polymer ?
#
loop_
_entity_poly.entity_id
_entity_poly.type
_entity_poly.pdbx_seq_one_letter_code
_entity_poly.pdbx_strand_id
1 'polypeptide(L)'
;MQITLDTAKAVYRKAIDPRASDGEGAAWWDEVADEVRDVIAARSLADAAALIEWWHHDWTEVSDTSRDAARRIREAARALRPNA
;
A
#
# COMPACT_ATOMS: atom_id res chain seq x y z
N MET A 1 11.34 5.52 5.27
CA MET A 1 11.74 5.28 3.86
C MET A 1 10.81 6.09 3.00
N GLN A 2 11.31 6.98 2.17
CA GLN A 2 10.46 7.79 1.29
C GLN A 2 10.53 7.19 -0.11
N ILE A 3 9.46 6.52 -0.53
CA ILE A 3 9.32 5.98 -1.88
C ILE A 3 8.69 7.02 -2.81
N THR A 4 9.08 6.99 -4.08
CA THR A 4 8.49 7.86 -5.11
C THR A 4 7.03 7.49 -5.36
N LEU A 5 6.27 8.40 -5.96
CA LEU A 5 4.88 8.13 -6.38
C LEU A 5 4.78 6.90 -7.28
N ASP A 6 5.65 6.77 -8.29
CA ASP A 6 5.71 5.59 -9.15
C ASP A 6 5.97 4.28 -8.39
N THR A 7 6.84 4.34 -7.38
CA THR A 7 7.11 3.17 -6.54
C THR A 7 5.91 2.83 -5.66
N ALA A 8 5.21 3.83 -5.12
CA ALA A 8 3.99 3.63 -4.35
C ALA A 8 2.88 3.00 -5.21
N LYS A 9 2.70 3.51 -6.44
CA LYS A 9 1.79 2.92 -7.46
C LYS A 9 2.13 1.46 -7.74
N ALA A 10 3.40 1.16 -7.97
CA ALA A 10 3.85 -0.21 -8.24
C ALA A 10 3.63 -1.14 -7.03
N VAL A 11 3.88 -0.66 -5.81
CA VAL A 11 3.59 -1.41 -4.57
C VAL A 11 2.10 -1.67 -4.44
N TYR A 12 1.26 -0.64 -4.59
CA TYR A 12 -0.19 -0.75 -4.49
C TYR A 12 -0.75 -1.76 -5.50
N ARG A 13 -0.36 -1.64 -6.77
CA ARG A 13 -0.79 -2.58 -7.82
C ARG A 13 -0.38 -4.02 -7.54
N LYS A 14 0.81 -4.23 -6.98
CA LYS A 14 1.33 -5.57 -6.66
C LYS A 14 0.70 -6.18 -5.42
N ALA A 15 0.38 -5.36 -4.42
CA ALA A 15 -0.02 -5.84 -3.10
C ALA A 15 -1.54 -5.86 -2.90
N ILE A 16 -2.25 -4.97 -3.59
CA ILE A 16 -3.66 -4.66 -3.34
C ILE A 16 -4.49 -4.91 -4.61
N ASP A 17 -4.37 -4.03 -5.61
CA ASP A 17 -5.19 -4.10 -6.81
C ASP A 17 -4.36 -4.00 -8.10
N PRO A 18 -4.07 -5.14 -8.76
CA PRO A 18 -3.37 -5.17 -10.04
C PRO A 18 -4.08 -4.43 -11.18
N ARG A 19 -5.37 -4.13 -11.04
CA ARG A 19 -6.17 -3.44 -12.06
C ARG A 19 -6.14 -1.92 -11.91
N ALA A 20 -5.70 -1.39 -10.77
CA ALA A 20 -5.58 0.04 -10.56
C ALA A 20 -4.65 0.67 -11.61
N SER A 21 -5.16 1.67 -12.32
CA SER A 21 -4.49 2.27 -13.48
C SER A 21 -4.17 3.74 -13.23
N ASP A 22 -3.37 4.36 -14.09
CA ASP A 22 -3.15 5.82 -14.05
C ASP A 22 -4.40 6.62 -14.47
N GLY A 23 -5.50 5.95 -14.84
CA GLY A 23 -6.81 6.56 -15.03
C GLY A 23 -7.49 6.96 -13.73
N GLU A 24 -7.06 6.41 -12.59
CA GLU A 24 -7.41 6.94 -11.27
C GLU A 24 -6.76 8.32 -11.12
N GLY A 25 -7.54 9.34 -10.76
CA GLY A 25 -7.08 10.73 -10.79
C GLY A 25 -5.81 10.99 -9.96
N ALA A 26 -5.05 12.02 -10.31
CA ALA A 26 -3.78 12.34 -9.64
C ALA A 26 -3.94 12.51 -8.12
N ALA A 27 -5.00 13.17 -7.67
CA ALA A 27 -5.30 13.35 -6.25
C ALA A 27 -5.50 12.03 -5.51
N TRP A 28 -6.17 11.06 -6.14
CA TRP A 28 -6.34 9.72 -5.58
C TRP A 28 -5.00 9.00 -5.43
N TRP A 29 -4.14 9.09 -6.44
CA TRP A 29 -2.81 8.48 -6.37
C TRP A 29 -1.87 9.15 -5.35
N ASP A 30 -2.02 10.46 -5.11
CA ASP A 30 -1.26 11.16 -4.07
C ASP A 30 -1.67 10.68 -2.68
N GLU A 31 -2.98 10.57 -2.41
CA GLU A 31 -3.51 10.01 -1.16
C GLU A 31 -3.04 8.57 -0.95
N VAL A 32 -3.23 7.71 -1.95
CA VAL A 32 -2.77 6.31 -1.92
C VAL A 32 -1.25 6.21 -1.69
N ALA A 33 -0.47 7.15 -2.22
CA ALA A 33 0.97 7.13 -2.04
C ALA A 33 1.39 7.50 -0.61
N ASP A 34 0.74 8.47 0.02
CA ASP A 34 0.98 8.83 1.43
C ASP A 34 0.60 7.68 2.35
N GLU A 35 -0.56 7.09 2.09
CA GLU A 35 -1.07 5.90 2.71
C GLU A 35 -0.07 4.72 2.66
N VAL A 36 0.38 4.34 1.47
CA VAL A 36 1.38 3.27 1.28
C VAL A 36 2.69 3.60 2.01
N ARG A 37 3.11 4.87 2.04
CA ARG A 37 4.31 5.29 2.78
C ARG A 37 4.14 5.07 4.29
N ASP A 38 2.97 5.38 4.85
CA ASP A 38 2.70 5.19 6.27
C ASP A 38 2.70 3.71 6.68
N VAL A 39 2.10 2.84 5.87
CA VAL A 39 2.12 1.37 6.10
C VAL A 39 3.54 0.81 6.08
N ILE A 40 4.38 1.30 5.16
CA ILE A 40 5.79 0.93 5.06
C ILE A 40 6.59 1.49 6.24
N ALA A 41 6.30 2.72 6.68
CA ALA A 41 7.02 3.40 7.74
C ALA A 41 6.61 2.97 9.15
N ALA A 42 5.43 2.38 9.31
CA ALA A 42 4.91 1.95 10.59
C ALA A 42 5.90 1.02 11.35
N ARG A 43 5.96 1.16 12.67
CA ARG A 43 7.00 0.50 13.48
C ARG A 43 6.79 -1.00 13.58
N SER A 44 5.54 -1.44 13.61
CA SER A 44 5.17 -2.85 13.70
C SER A 44 4.17 -3.25 12.61
N LEU A 45 4.02 -4.56 12.40
CA LEU A 45 2.97 -5.08 11.50
C LEU A 45 1.57 -4.81 12.07
N ALA A 46 1.42 -4.70 13.39
CA ALA A 46 0.15 -4.35 14.02
C ALA A 46 -0.22 -2.88 13.74
N ASP A 47 0.74 -1.95 13.86
CA ASP A 47 0.52 -0.54 13.52
C ASP A 47 0.16 -0.38 12.04
N ALA A 48 0.83 -1.13 11.16
CA ALA A 48 0.51 -1.15 9.73
C ALA A 48 -0.86 -1.75 9.42
N ALA A 49 -1.26 -2.81 10.13
CA ALA A 49 -2.57 -3.42 9.97
C ALA A 49 -3.69 -2.46 10.39
N ALA A 50 -3.48 -1.65 11.44
CA ALA A 50 -4.46 -0.64 11.87
C ALA A 50 -4.68 0.44 10.81
N LEU A 51 -3.63 0.86 10.09
CA LEU A 51 -3.74 1.79 8.97
C LEU A 51 -4.54 1.18 7.81
N ILE A 52 -4.28 -0.09 7.50
CA ILE A 52 -5.02 -0.82 6.46
C ILE A 52 -6.48 -1.05 6.86
N GLU A 53 -6.75 -1.34 8.13
CA GLU A 53 -8.12 -1.54 8.64
C GLU A 53 -8.97 -0.28 8.49
N TRP A 54 -8.35 0.91 8.60
CA TRP A 54 -9.00 2.17 8.29
C TRP A 54 -9.32 2.30 6.78
N TRP A 55 -8.42 1.92 5.87
CA TRP A 55 -8.70 1.90 4.42
C TRP A 55 -9.77 0.88 4.02
N HIS A 56 -9.79 -0.27 4.68
CA HIS A 56 -10.71 -1.38 4.37
C HIS A 56 -12.17 -1.09 4.72
N HIS A 57 -12.47 -0.05 5.49
CA HIS A 57 -13.86 0.25 5.89
C HIS A 57 -14.77 0.56 4.69
N ASP A 58 -14.19 1.01 3.56
CA ASP A 58 -14.90 1.25 2.30
C ASP A 58 -14.76 0.09 1.27
N TRP A 59 -13.97 -0.95 1.55
CA TRP A 59 -13.76 -2.08 0.65
C TRP A 59 -14.59 -3.28 1.09
N THR A 60 -15.81 -3.36 0.57
CA THR A 60 -16.82 -4.36 0.95
C THR A 60 -16.54 -5.79 0.49
N GLU A 61 -15.45 -6.06 -0.24
CA GLU A 61 -15.36 -7.31 -1.00
C GLU A 61 -13.94 -7.89 -1.12
N VAL A 62 -13.28 -8.18 0.00
CA VAL A 62 -12.18 -9.14 -0.03
C VAL A 62 -12.15 -9.91 1.28
N SER A 63 -12.08 -11.25 1.25
CA SER A 63 -11.79 -12.11 2.42
C SER A 63 -10.34 -11.94 2.92
N ASP A 64 -9.83 -10.72 2.79
CA ASP A 64 -8.48 -10.33 3.10
C ASP A 64 -8.42 -9.77 4.52
N THR A 65 -7.27 -9.94 5.18
CA THR A 65 -7.06 -9.36 6.51
C THR A 65 -6.13 -8.16 6.40
N SER A 66 -6.40 -7.13 7.20
CA SER A 66 -5.57 -5.92 7.24
C SER A 66 -4.09 -6.24 7.51
N ARG A 67 -3.84 -7.33 8.25
CA ARG A 67 -2.49 -7.84 8.54
C ARG A 67 -1.81 -8.46 7.32
N ASP A 68 -2.53 -9.23 6.52
CA ASP A 68 -1.99 -9.85 5.30
C ASP A 68 -1.74 -8.81 4.21
N ALA A 69 -2.63 -7.83 4.08
CA ALA A 69 -2.46 -6.70 3.17
C ALA A 69 -1.25 -5.84 3.58
N ALA A 70 -1.12 -5.48 4.87
CA ALA A 70 0.06 -4.79 5.40
C ALA A 70 1.36 -5.56 5.14
N ARG A 71 1.32 -6.90 5.29
CA ARG A 71 2.47 -7.77 4.99
C ARG A 71 2.84 -7.71 3.51
N ARG A 72 1.88 -7.88 2.60
CA ARG A 72 2.10 -7.81 1.14
C ARG A 72 2.68 -6.48 0.71
N ILE A 73 2.15 -5.36 1.21
CA ILE A 73 2.67 -4.02 0.91
C ILE A 73 4.16 -3.92 1.29
N ARG A 74 4.51 -4.37 2.50
CA ARG A 74 5.90 -4.33 2.99
C ARG A 74 6.83 -5.24 2.20
N GLU A 75 6.37 -6.45 1.83
CA GLU A 75 7.14 -7.38 1.01
C GLU A 75 7.33 -6.84 -0.41
N ALA A 76 6.29 -6.29 -1.03
CA ALA A 76 6.36 -5.64 -2.34
C ALA A 76 7.33 -4.44 -2.32
N ALA A 77 7.23 -3.59 -1.29
CA ALA A 77 8.13 -2.45 -1.13
C ALA A 77 9.60 -2.87 -0.96
N ARG A 78 9.87 -3.99 -0.25
CA ARG A 78 11.22 -4.56 -0.14
C ARG A 78 11.72 -5.08 -1.49
N ALA A 79 10.88 -5.80 -2.23
CA ALA A 79 11.23 -6.38 -3.52
C ALA A 79 11.48 -5.31 -4.61
N LEU A 80 10.85 -4.14 -4.48
CA LEU A 80 11.02 -3.02 -5.39
C LEU A 80 12.16 -2.07 -4.99
N ARG A 81 12.86 -2.32 -3.88
CA ARG A 81 14.11 -1.60 -3.61
C ARG A 81 15.12 -2.00 -4.68
N PRO A 82 15.73 -1.05 -5.41
CA PRO A 82 16.99 -1.34 -6.06
C PRO A 82 17.97 -1.76 -4.96
N ASN A 83 18.64 -2.90 -5.13
CA ASN A 83 19.78 -3.26 -4.28
C ASN A 83 20.71 -2.03 -4.25
N ALA A 84 20.83 -1.40 -3.09
CA ALA A 84 21.81 -0.36 -2.85
C ALA A 84 23.22 -0.93 -2.92
#